data_AF-A0A5P0ZTY5-F1
#
_entry.id   AF-A0A5P0ZTY5-F1
#
_cell.length_a   1.000
_cell.length_b   1.000
_cell.length_c   1.000
_cell.angle_alpha   90.00
_cell.angle_beta   90.00
_cell.angle_gamma   90.00
#
_symmetry.space_group_name_H-M   'P 1'
#
loop_
_entity.id
_entity.type
_entity.pdbx_description
1 polymer ?
#
loop_
_entity_poly.entity_id
_entity_poly.type
_entity_poly.pdbx_seq_one_letter_code
_entity_poly.pdbx_strand_id
1 'polypeptide(L)'
;MKLLSSIVINLIGILIILVPLWLIGRKNTSISMKPFKDGFYTYAWAFESNKLKLLHSSTYAKGSLIGTPQGQRFEIKDVSSSKFLFGFQERFDFVTERVQ
;
A
#
# COMPACT_ATOMS: atom_id res chain seq x y z
N MET A 1 -35.48 -4.31 28.67
CA MET A 1 -35.50 -4.74 27.24
C MET A 1 -35.17 -3.62 26.26
N LYS A 2 -35.80 -2.43 26.32
CA LYS A 2 -35.54 -1.33 25.36
C LYS A 2 -34.09 -0.80 25.31
N LEU A 3 -33.40 -0.78 26.46
CA LEU A 3 -32.00 -0.33 26.54
C LEU A 3 -31.03 -1.33 25.86
N LEU A 4 -31.25 -2.63 26.10
CA LEU A 4 -30.48 -3.71 25.49
C LEU A 4 -30.66 -3.73 23.97
N SER A 5 -31.90 -3.58 23.48
CA SER A 5 -32.15 -3.48 22.03
C SER A 5 -31.51 -2.22 21.42
N SER A 6 -31.49 -1.10 22.14
CA SER A 6 -30.85 0.14 21.66
C SER A 6 -29.32 0.02 21.57
N ILE A 7 -28.68 -0.61 22.57
CA ILE A 7 -27.23 -0.87 22.57
C ILE A 7 -26.86 -1.80 21.40
N VAL A 8 -27.63 -2.87 21.18
CA VAL A 8 -27.39 -3.82 20.09
C VAL A 8 -27.54 -3.15 18.72
N ILE A 9 -28.57 -2.33 18.52
CA ILE A 9 -28.78 -1.61 17.26
C ILE A 9 -27.62 -0.64 16.98
N ASN A 10 -27.16 0.10 17.98
CA ASN A 10 -26.03 1.02 17.83
C ASN A 10 -24.72 0.28 17.53
N LEU A 11 -24.46 -0.86 18.19
CA LEU A 11 -23.29 -1.71 17.91
C LEU A 11 -23.32 -2.25 16.47
N ILE A 12 -24.48 -2.70 16.00
CA ILE A 12 -24.66 -3.16 14.62
C ILE A 12 -24.45 -2.00 13.63
N GLY A 13 -24.99 -0.81 13.93
CA GLY A 13 -24.80 0.39 13.10
C GLY A 13 -23.33 0.79 12.97
N ILE A 14 -22.57 0.73 14.06
CA ILE A 14 -21.13 1.00 14.06
C ILE A 14 -20.38 -0.08 13.26
N LEU A 15 -20.72 -1.36 13.43
CA LEU A 15 -20.12 -2.46 12.66
C LEU A 15 -20.36 -2.34 11.16
N ILE A 16 -21.54 -1.88 10.73
CA ILE A 16 -21.86 -1.65 9.31
C ILE A 16 -20.96 -0.59 8.68
N ILE A 17 -20.44 0.37 9.46
CA ILE A 17 -19.50 1.39 8.96
C ILE A 17 -18.06 0.87 9.04
N LEU A 18 -17.68 0.23 10.15
CA LEU A 18 -16.31 -0.21 10.39
C LEU A 18 -15.89 -1.38 9.49
N VAL A 19 -16.79 -2.33 9.21
CA VAL A 19 -16.47 -3.52 8.40
C VAL A 19 -16.11 -3.18 6.96
N PRO A 20 -16.87 -2.34 6.22
CA PRO A 20 -16.49 -1.89 4.88
C PRO A 20 -15.18 -1.10 4.86
N LEU A 21 -14.97 -0.20 5.83
CA LEU A 21 -13.72 0.56 5.94
C LEU A 21 -12.51 -0.36 6.14
N TRP A 22 -12.68 -1.38 6.99
CA TRP A 22 -11.65 -2.40 7.23
C TRP A 22 -11.39 -3.25 5.98
N LEU A 23 -12.44 -3.66 5.25
CA LEU A 23 -12.31 -4.43 4.01
C LEU A 23 -11.61 -3.64 2.90
N ILE A 24 -11.91 -2.35 2.74
CA ILE A 24 -11.26 -1.46 1.76
C ILE A 24 -9.78 -1.31 2.10
N GLY A 25 -9.45 -1.09 3.39
CA GLY A 25 -8.07 -0.98 3.84
C GLY A 25 -7.25 -2.27 3.66
N ARG A 26 -7.88 -3.44 3.73
CA ARG A 26 -7.21 -4.75 3.59
C ARG A 26 -6.98 -5.16 2.13
N LYS A 27 -7.83 -4.73 1.20
CA LYS A 27 -7.75 -5.12 -0.23
C LYS A 27 -6.83 -4.25 -1.07
N ASN A 28 -6.37 -3.10 -0.57
CA ASN A 28 -5.50 -2.23 -1.36
C ASN A 28 -4.04 -2.72 -1.32
N THR A 29 -3.75 -3.79 -2.06
CA THR A 29 -2.41 -4.37 -2.22
C THR A 29 -1.63 -3.73 -3.37
N SER A 30 -2.30 -2.93 -4.21
CA SER A 30 -1.66 -2.20 -5.30
C SER A 30 -1.14 -0.86 -4.81
N ILE A 31 0.16 -0.63 -4.93
CA ILE A 31 0.76 0.66 -4.64
C ILE A 31 0.82 1.47 -5.93
N SER A 32 0.23 2.66 -5.90
CA SER A 32 0.39 3.61 -6.99
C SER A 32 1.84 4.08 -7.05
N MET A 33 2.47 3.87 -8.21
CA MET A 33 3.82 4.31 -8.48
C MET A 33 3.82 5.25 -9.68
N LYS A 34 4.77 6.17 -9.70
CA LYS A 34 4.98 7.09 -10.81
C LYS A 34 6.24 6.68 -11.56
N PRO A 35 6.27 6.78 -12.90
CA PRO A 35 7.49 6.51 -13.66
C PRO A 35 8.57 7.55 -13.31
N PHE A 36 9.82 7.09 -13.21
CA PHE A 36 10.99 7.94 -12.98
C PHE A 36 12.26 7.27 -13.52
N LYS A 37 12.92 7.95 -14.47
CA LYS A 37 14.13 7.45 -15.15
C LYS A 37 13.92 6.00 -15.64
N ASP A 38 14.80 5.08 -15.25
CA ASP A 38 14.81 3.66 -15.61
C ASP A 38 13.93 2.81 -14.67
N GLY A 39 12.90 3.39 -14.08
CA GLY A 39 11.95 2.65 -13.26
C GLY A 39 10.83 3.50 -12.67
N PHE A 40 10.54 3.29 -11.40
CA PHE A 40 9.36 3.84 -10.74
C PHE A 40 9.68 4.38 -9.35
N TYR A 41 8.83 5.27 -8.83
CA TYR A 41 8.91 5.71 -7.45
C TYR A 41 7.55 5.86 -6.80
N THR A 42 7.54 5.81 -5.48
CA THR A 42 6.36 6.12 -4.67
C THR A 42 6.77 6.78 -3.36
N TYR A 43 5.82 7.45 -2.73
CA TYR A 43 5.97 7.99 -1.38
C TYR A 43 5.07 7.21 -0.43
N ALA A 44 5.56 6.94 0.76
CA ALA A 44 4.75 6.45 1.86
C ALA A 44 4.92 7.37 3.08
N TRP A 45 3.81 7.75 3.68
CA TRP A 45 3.82 8.45 4.95
C TRP A 45 3.94 7.47 6.11
N ALA A 46 4.52 7.93 7.23
CA ALA A 46 4.70 7.13 8.44
C ALA A 46 3.39 6.52 8.99
N PHE A 47 2.25 7.19 8.76
CA PHE A 47 0.93 6.69 9.16
C PHE A 47 0.33 5.64 8.18
N GLU A 48 0.90 5.47 6.97
CA GLU A 48 0.49 4.44 6.01
C GLU A 48 1.14 3.09 6.33
N SER A 49 0.91 2.56 7.53
CA SER A 49 1.58 1.36 8.07
C SER A 49 1.52 0.14 7.15
N ASN A 50 0.37 -0.12 6.52
CA ASN A 50 0.21 -1.23 5.56
C ASN A 50 1.03 -1.03 4.30
N LYS A 51 1.08 0.19 3.77
CA LYS A 51 1.84 0.54 2.58
C LYS A 51 3.34 0.43 2.84
N LEU A 52 3.80 0.98 3.97
CA LEU A 52 5.18 0.83 4.43
C LEU A 52 5.55 -0.65 4.60
N LYS A 53 4.68 -1.44 5.24
CA LYS A 53 4.91 -2.88 5.42
C LYS A 53 5.04 -3.60 4.07
N LEU A 54 4.24 -3.24 3.07
CA LEU A 54 4.35 -3.80 1.73
C LEU A 54 5.63 -3.34 1.01
N LEU A 55 5.97 -2.05 1.07
CA LEU A 55 7.17 -1.51 0.41
C LEU A 55 8.47 -2.05 1.00
N HIS A 56 8.47 -2.36 2.29
CA HIS A 56 9.59 -3.01 2.99
C HIS A 56 9.55 -4.54 2.91
N SER A 57 8.51 -5.15 2.30
CA SER A 57 8.41 -6.62 2.19
C SER A 57 9.10 -7.16 0.94
N SER A 58 9.18 -8.49 0.88
CA SER A 58 9.64 -9.21 -0.32
C SER A 58 8.80 -8.94 -1.57
N THR A 59 7.57 -8.43 -1.45
CA THR A 59 6.71 -8.11 -2.59
C THR A 59 7.34 -7.08 -3.53
N TYR A 60 8.08 -6.12 -2.97
CA TYR A 60 8.74 -5.06 -3.73
C TYR A 60 10.26 -5.09 -3.60
N ALA A 61 10.84 -6.21 -3.17
CA ALA A 61 12.28 -6.39 -3.08
C ALA A 61 12.93 -6.66 -4.46
N LYS A 62 14.26 -6.63 -4.49
CA LYS A 62 15.05 -7.04 -5.66
C LYS A 62 14.70 -8.46 -6.12
N GLY A 63 14.50 -8.63 -7.42
CA GLY A 63 14.07 -9.88 -8.08
C GLY A 63 12.56 -10.04 -8.18
N SER A 64 11.77 -9.16 -7.54
CA SER A 64 10.32 -9.25 -7.60
C SER A 64 9.77 -8.71 -8.91
N LEU A 65 8.73 -9.36 -9.43
CA LEU A 65 8.03 -8.95 -10.65
C LEU A 65 6.86 -8.03 -10.29
N ILE A 66 6.85 -6.84 -10.87
CA ILE A 66 5.74 -5.89 -10.77
C ILE A 66 5.07 -5.71 -12.12
N GLY A 67 3.74 -5.57 -12.08
CA GLY A 67 2.91 -5.41 -13.27
C GLY A 67 2.30 -4.01 -13.33
N THR A 68 2.12 -3.50 -14.55
CA THR A 68 1.32 -2.30 -14.81
C THR A 68 -0.12 -2.68 -15.15
N PRO A 69 -1.10 -1.77 -14.97
CA PRO A 69 -2.47 -1.98 -15.44
C PRO A 69 -2.58 -2.27 -16.94
N GLN A 70 -1.60 -1.82 -17.74
CA GLN A 70 -1.49 -2.06 -19.17
C GLN A 70 -0.91 -3.44 -19.53
N GLY A 71 -0.63 -4.29 -18.53
CA GLY A 71 -0.15 -5.66 -18.73
C GLY A 71 1.36 -5.80 -18.91
N GLN A 72 2.12 -4.70 -18.88
CA GLN A 72 3.59 -4.77 -18.92
C GLN A 72 4.14 -5.31 -17.60
N ARG A 73 5.19 -6.14 -17.68
CA ARG A 73 5.88 -6.73 -16.53
C ARG A 73 7.31 -6.21 -16.42
N PHE A 74 7.72 -5.94 -15.19
CA PHE A 74 9.04 -5.41 -14.87
C PHE A 74 9.63 -6.20 -13.71
N GLU A 75 10.92 -6.51 -13.78
CA GLU A 75 11.68 -7.06 -12.66
C GLU A 75 12.38 -5.93 -11.91
N ILE A 76 12.23 -5.91 -10.59
CA ILE A 76 12.93 -4.96 -9.72
C ILE A 76 14.40 -5.38 -9.62
N LYS A 77 15.32 -4.53 -10.09
CA LYS A 77 16.77 -4.76 -10.00
C LYS A 77 17.39 -4.19 -8.74
N ASP A 78 16.85 -3.07 -8.28
CA ASP A 78 17.30 -2.42 -7.06
C ASP A 78 16.20 -1.55 -6.46
N VAL A 79 16.29 -1.36 -5.14
CA VAL A 79 15.35 -0.53 -4.37
C VAL A 79 16.14 0.34 -3.43
N SER A 80 15.94 1.64 -3.53
CA SER A 80 16.50 2.61 -2.58
C SER A 80 15.37 3.35 -1.87
N SER A 81 15.57 3.65 -0.59
CA SER A 81 14.63 4.48 0.15
C SER A 81 15.33 5.71 0.76
N SER A 82 14.60 6.82 0.81
CA SER A 82 15.08 8.08 1.36
C SER A 82 14.01 8.70 2.24
N LYS A 83 14.39 9.08 3.46
CA LYS A 83 13.49 9.69 4.44
C LYS A 83 13.53 11.20 4.33
N PHE A 84 12.36 11.81 4.33
CA PHE A 84 12.11 13.25 4.28
C PHE A 84 11.28 13.67 5.48
N LEU A 85 11.21 14.99 5.72
CA LEU A 85 10.35 15.59 6.75
C LEU A 85 10.58 14.94 8.12
N PHE A 86 11.82 14.85 8.58
CA PHE A 86 12.18 14.20 9.86
C PHE A 86 11.73 12.73 9.99
N GLY A 87 11.57 12.02 8.86
CA GLY A 87 11.15 10.62 8.85
C GLY A 87 9.64 10.40 8.75
N PHE A 88 8.84 11.46 8.63
CA PHE A 88 7.40 11.33 8.42
C PHE A 88 7.01 10.88 7.02
N GLN A 89 7.92 11.06 6.05
CA GLN A 89 7.69 10.65 4.67
C GLN A 89 8.91 9.88 4.17
N GLU A 90 8.69 8.72 3.58
CA GLU A 90 9.72 7.88 2.96
C GLU A 90 9.43 7.76 1.47
N ARG A 91 10.41 8.06 0.64
CA ARG A 91 10.38 7.82 -0.80
C ARG A 91 11.05 6.50 -1.10
N PHE A 92 10.45 5.70 -1.96
CA PHE A 92 11.03 4.47 -2.49
C PHE A 92 11.23 4.64 -3.99
N ASP A 93 12.46 4.44 -4.44
CA ASP A 93 12.84 4.45 -5.85
C ASP A 93 13.19 3.00 -6.28
N PHE A 94 12.52 2.52 -7.32
CA PHE A 94 12.63 1.19 -7.89
C PHE A 94 13.34 1.28 -9.23
N VAL A 95 14.49 0.63 -9.35
CA VAL A 95 15.15 0.42 -10.65
C VAL A 95 14.59 -0.85 -11.25
N THR A 96 14.11 -0.79 -12.50
CA THR A 96 13.40 -1.91 -13.10
C THR A 96 13.85 -2.23 -14.51
N GLU A 97 13.80 -3.50 -14.87
CA GLU A 97 14.03 -3.96 -16.24
C GLU A 97 12.76 -4.61 -16.79
N ARG A 98 12.42 -4.32 -18.05
CA ARG A 98 11.24 -4.91 -18.69
C ARG A 98 11.51 -6.39 -18.97
N VAL A 99 10.61 -7.25 -18.50
CA VAL A 99 10.64 -8.68 -18.81
C VAL A 99 9.67 -8.93 -19.96
N GLN A 100 10.18 -9.50 -21.06
CA GLN A 100 9.38 -9.90 -22.22
C GLN A 100 8.52 -11.12 -21.92
#